data_AF-A0AAN8UBC0-F1
#
_entry.id   AF-A0AAN8UBC0-F1
#
_cell.length_a   1.000
_cell.length_b   1.000
_cell.length_c   1.000
_cell.angle_alpha   90.00
_cell.angle_beta   90.00
_cell.angle_gamma   90.00
#
_symmetry.space_group_name_H-M   'P 1'
#
loop_
_entity.id
_entity.type
_entity.pdbx_description
1 polymer ?
#
loop_
_entity_poly.entity_id
_entity_poly.type
_entity_poly.pdbx_seq_one_letter_code
_entity_poly.pdbx_strand_id
1 'polypeptide(L)'
;MAKKVELIVARSDKSKLRYKYGIEGGPFNLYATSRDLATHRASVKTLVDHIECEKTYETFLIDYTTITQYFKEKLQSDLKYKVKEIKTGLHKVFELNVSTTKYKIAKKEILETISGSFVDSCSKLKGYDTELRSCNPEFDIVINLSKKTLSNENKRFFRMYICFKSIQLGFKAELRPFIRLGSTFLKGKAKGQVLIVVDQDNMNCFTL
;
A
#
# COMPACT_ATOMS: atom_id res chain seq x y z
N MET A 1 -29.08 -4.25 -23.90
CA MET A 1 -28.33 -3.52 -22.85
C MET A 1 -28.01 -2.13 -23.37
N ALA A 2 -28.42 -1.07 -22.66
CA ALA A 2 -28.12 0.31 -23.08
C ALA A 2 -26.67 0.66 -22.70
N LYS A 3 -25.84 1.07 -23.67
CA LYS A 3 -24.50 1.62 -23.40
C LYS A 3 -24.66 3.01 -22.80
N LYS A 4 -24.21 3.19 -21.55
CA LYS A 4 -24.16 4.51 -20.92
C LYS A 4 -22.91 5.23 -21.40
N VAL A 5 -23.09 6.36 -22.07
CA VAL A 5 -22.04 7.11 -22.76
C VAL A 5 -22.08 8.55 -22.29
N GLU A 6 -20.90 9.12 -22.02
CA GLU A 6 -20.77 10.55 -21.76
C GLU A 6 -20.69 11.33 -23.08
N LEU A 7 -21.67 12.20 -23.30
CA LEU A 7 -21.77 13.06 -24.48
C LEU A 7 -21.34 14.48 -24.11
N ILE A 8 -20.43 15.05 -24.89
CA ILE A 8 -20.00 16.44 -24.78
C ILE A 8 -20.68 17.25 -25.87
N VAL A 9 -21.16 18.44 -25.51
CA VAL A 9 -21.70 19.40 -26.48
C VAL A 9 -20.54 19.92 -27.35
N ALA A 10 -20.58 19.61 -28.64
CA ALA A 10 -19.71 20.20 -29.63
C ALA A 10 -20.24 21.58 -30.04
N ARG A 11 -19.48 22.33 -30.87
CA ARG A 11 -19.86 23.68 -31.30
C ARG A 11 -21.26 23.69 -31.93
N SER A 12 -22.19 24.33 -31.21
CA SER A 12 -23.61 24.35 -31.50
C SER A 12 -24.09 25.78 -31.71
N ASP A 13 -25.21 25.96 -32.40
CA ASP A 13 -25.86 27.25 -32.63
C ASP A 13 -27.34 27.18 -32.21
N LYS A 14 -28.06 28.31 -32.30
CA LYS A 14 -29.47 28.42 -31.86
C LYS A 14 -30.44 27.51 -32.64
N SER A 15 -30.01 26.98 -33.78
CA SER A 15 -30.78 26.09 -34.67
C SER A 15 -30.23 24.66 -34.73
N LYS A 16 -29.03 24.41 -34.20
CA LYS A 16 -28.32 23.13 -34.33
C LYS A 16 -27.56 22.78 -33.06
N LEU A 17 -27.91 21.64 -32.47
CA LEU A 17 -27.18 21.01 -31.37
C LEU A 17 -26.34 19.85 -31.90
N ARG A 18 -25.04 19.87 -31.59
CA ARG A 18 -24.11 18.80 -31.94
C ARG A 18 -23.56 18.17 -30.66
N TYR A 19 -23.63 16.85 -30.58
CA TYR A 19 -23.02 16.07 -29.51
C TYR A 19 -21.91 15.20 -30.07
N LYS A 20 -20.80 15.11 -29.33
CA LYS A 20 -19.68 14.22 -29.60
C LYS A 20 -19.41 13.34 -28.39
N TYR A 21 -18.70 12.24 -28.58
CA TYR A 21 -18.19 11.46 -27.45
C TYR A 21 -17.20 12.28 -26.62
N GLY A 22 -17.13 12.00 -25.32
CA GLY A 22 -16.13 12.60 -24.44
C GLY A 22 -14.69 12.12 -24.66
N ILE A 23 -14.49 11.11 -25.50
CA ILE A 23 -13.18 10.54 -25.83
C ILE A 23 -12.58 11.31 -27.02
N GLU A 24 -11.34 11.78 -26.86
CA GLU A 24 -10.59 12.48 -27.90
C GLU A 24 -10.34 11.55 -29.10
N GLY A 25 -10.71 12.00 -30.31
CA GLY A 25 -10.62 11.17 -31.52
C GLY A 25 -11.74 10.14 -31.71
N GLY A 26 -12.78 10.15 -30.87
CA GLY A 26 -13.89 9.22 -30.98
C GLY A 26 -14.68 9.35 -32.30
N PRO A 27 -15.07 8.24 -32.96
CA PRO A 27 -15.72 8.23 -34.28
C PRO A 27 -17.19 8.72 -34.29
N PHE A 28 -17.79 9.01 -33.14
CA PHE A 28 -19.22 9.31 -33.03
C PHE A 28 -19.52 10.81 -32.98
N ASN A 29 -20.30 11.28 -33.96
CA ASN A 29 -20.93 12.60 -33.99
C ASN A 29 -22.45 12.43 -34.11
N LEU A 30 -23.20 12.94 -33.13
CA LEU A 30 -24.66 13.01 -33.20
C LEU A 30 -25.10 14.41 -33.60
N TYR A 31 -25.86 14.49 -34.70
CA TYR A 31 -26.40 15.72 -35.24
C TYR A 31 -27.88 15.84 -34.90
N ALA A 32 -28.22 16.76 -34.00
CA ALA A 32 -29.60 17.09 -33.67
C ALA A 32 -29.91 18.53 -34.09
N THR A 33 -30.78 18.74 -35.08
CA THR A 33 -31.23 20.09 -35.42
C THR A 33 -32.37 20.48 -34.48
N SER A 34 -32.24 21.63 -33.82
CA SER A 34 -33.35 22.16 -33.03
C SER A 34 -34.25 23.00 -33.93
N ARG A 35 -35.52 22.58 -33.99
CA ARG A 35 -36.66 23.38 -34.40
C ARG A 35 -36.75 23.63 -35.90
N ASP A 36 -37.56 22.80 -36.56
CA ASP A 36 -38.22 23.23 -37.79
C ASP A 36 -39.23 24.33 -37.42
N LEU A 37 -39.06 25.53 -37.98
CA LEU A 37 -39.89 26.71 -37.67
C LEU A 37 -41.36 26.48 -38.05
N ALA A 38 -41.65 25.52 -38.94
CA ALA A 38 -43.00 25.18 -39.37
C ALA A 38 -43.75 24.22 -38.44
N THR A 39 -43.04 23.32 -37.74
CA THR A 39 -43.68 22.19 -37.02
C THR A 39 -43.42 22.17 -35.52
N HIS A 40 -42.58 23.08 -34.98
CA HIS A 40 -42.15 23.11 -33.58
C HIS A 40 -41.57 21.80 -33.04
N ARG A 41 -41.21 20.85 -33.91
CA ARG A 41 -40.64 19.55 -33.55
C ARG A 41 -39.12 19.57 -33.70
N ALA A 42 -38.44 18.92 -32.77
CA ALA A 42 -37.02 18.58 -32.91
C ALA A 42 -36.92 17.23 -33.62
N SER A 43 -36.08 17.13 -34.64
CA SER A 43 -35.82 15.89 -35.36
C SER A 43 -34.33 15.56 -35.33
N VAL A 44 -34.03 14.29 -35.07
CA VAL A 44 -32.68 13.74 -35.19
C VAL A 44 -32.47 13.38 -36.65
N LYS A 45 -31.60 14.12 -37.36
CA LYS A 45 -31.40 13.92 -38.81
C LYS A 45 -30.36 12.85 -39.12
N THR A 46 -29.47 12.55 -38.19
CA THR A 46 -28.39 11.59 -38.42
C THR A 46 -28.11 10.85 -37.12
N LEU A 47 -28.45 9.56 -37.11
CA LEU A 47 -28.00 8.58 -36.13
C LEU A 47 -26.96 7.72 -36.86
N VAL A 48 -25.74 7.65 -36.31
CA VAL A 48 -24.72 6.73 -36.82
C VAL A 48 -24.75 5.52 -35.91
N ASP A 49 -25.35 4.45 -36.40
CA ASP A 49 -25.76 3.28 -35.59
C ASP A 49 -24.59 2.33 -35.34
N HIS A 50 -23.56 2.39 -36.19
CA HIS A 50 -22.41 1.50 -36.14
C HIS A 50 -21.15 2.25 -35.72
N ILE A 51 -20.62 1.87 -34.56
CA ILE A 51 -19.34 2.36 -34.06
C ILE A 51 -18.43 1.15 -33.89
N GLU A 52 -17.45 0.99 -34.78
CA GLU A 52 -16.23 0.23 -34.47
C GLU A 52 -15.43 1.07 -33.48
N CYS A 53 -15.78 0.95 -32.19
CA CYS A 53 -14.90 1.44 -31.14
C CYS A 53 -13.67 0.54 -31.18
N GLU A 54 -12.52 1.10 -31.52
CA GLU A 54 -11.24 0.44 -31.30
C GLU A 54 -11.17 0.03 -29.82
N LYS A 55 -10.85 -1.24 -29.55
CA LYS A 55 -10.91 -1.82 -28.21
C LYS A 55 -9.84 -1.15 -27.34
N THR A 56 -10.22 -0.12 -26.59
CA THR A 56 -9.37 0.45 -25.54
C THR A 56 -9.48 -0.45 -24.30
N TYR A 57 -8.46 -1.29 -24.10
CA TYR A 57 -8.39 -2.24 -22.97
C TYR A 57 -7.99 -1.60 -21.63
N GLU A 58 -7.87 -0.27 -21.57
CA GLU A 58 -7.64 0.46 -20.32
C GLU A 58 -8.95 0.55 -19.53
N THR A 59 -9.25 -0.50 -18.78
CA THR A 59 -10.41 -0.48 -17.89
C THR A 59 -10.08 0.29 -16.61
N PHE A 60 -10.67 1.48 -16.47
CA PHE A 60 -10.77 2.19 -15.20
C PHE A 60 -11.47 1.36 -14.11
N LEU A 61 -12.28 0.38 -14.53
CA LEU A 61 -13.12 -0.46 -13.68
C LEU A 61 -12.35 -1.41 -12.76
N ILE A 62 -11.16 -1.89 -13.15
CA ILE A 62 -10.36 -2.74 -12.26
C ILE A 62 -9.56 -1.86 -11.32
N ASP A 63 -9.96 -1.89 -10.05
CA ASP A 63 -9.25 -1.24 -8.97
C ASP A 63 -8.19 -2.17 -8.34
N TYR A 64 -7.25 -1.59 -7.60
CA TYR A 64 -6.23 -2.35 -6.87
C TYR A 64 -6.87 -3.30 -5.85
N THR A 65 -8.03 -2.95 -5.28
CA THR A 65 -8.81 -3.78 -4.35
C THR A 65 -9.20 -5.13 -4.96
N THR A 66 -9.67 -5.14 -6.20
CA THR A 66 -10.01 -6.37 -6.94
C THR A 66 -8.76 -7.24 -7.16
N ILE A 67 -7.64 -6.61 -7.54
CA ILE A 67 -6.36 -7.31 -7.72
C ILE A 67 -5.89 -7.90 -6.39
N THR A 68 -6.01 -7.15 -5.30
CA THR A 68 -5.66 -7.57 -3.94
C THR A 68 -6.43 -8.83 -3.56
N GLN A 69 -7.75 -8.85 -3.74
CA GLN A 69 -8.59 -10.01 -3.42
C GLN A 69 -8.22 -11.23 -4.27
N TYR A 70 -8.09 -11.07 -5.58
CA TYR A 70 -7.83 -12.18 -6.50
C TYR A 70 -6.48 -12.85 -6.28
N PHE A 71 -5.44 -12.07 -5.92
CA PHE A 71 -4.08 -12.58 -5.76
C PHE A 71 -3.67 -12.84 -4.31
N LYS A 72 -4.54 -12.58 -3.34
CA LYS A 72 -4.24 -12.71 -1.90
C LYS A 72 -3.68 -14.10 -1.55
N GLU A 73 -4.38 -15.17 -1.93
CA GLU A 73 -3.99 -16.55 -1.60
C GLU A 73 -2.67 -16.95 -2.29
N LYS A 74 -2.50 -16.60 -3.57
CA LYS A 74 -1.24 -16.89 -4.30
C LYS A 74 -0.03 -16.21 -3.67
N LEU A 75 -0.17 -14.96 -3.23
CA LEU A 75 0.92 -14.25 -2.54
C LEU A 75 1.12 -14.74 -1.11
N GLN A 76 0.10 -15.30 -0.46
CA GLN A 76 0.24 -15.96 0.83
C GLN A 76 1.06 -17.24 0.72
N SER A 77 0.87 -18.03 -0.34
CA SER A 77 1.66 -19.23 -0.61
C SER A 77 3.09 -18.93 -1.09
N ASP A 78 3.28 -17.86 -1.88
CA ASP A 78 4.59 -17.42 -2.34
C ASP A 78 4.77 -15.89 -2.24
N LEU A 79 5.49 -15.44 -1.22
CA LEU A 79 5.76 -14.02 -1.00
C LEU A 79 6.69 -13.40 -2.07
N LYS A 80 7.42 -14.23 -2.84
CA LYS A 80 8.33 -13.76 -3.90
C LYS A 80 7.62 -13.51 -5.23
N TYR A 81 6.34 -13.85 -5.33
CA TYR A 81 5.51 -13.72 -6.53
C TYR A 81 5.62 -12.34 -7.19
N LYS A 82 6.11 -12.28 -8.43
CA LYS A 82 6.53 -11.02 -9.05
C LYS A 82 5.34 -10.23 -9.59
N VAL A 83 5.46 -8.90 -9.62
CA VAL A 83 4.42 -8.03 -10.22
C VAL A 83 4.16 -8.39 -11.69
N LYS A 84 5.19 -8.83 -12.42
CA LYS A 84 5.04 -9.32 -13.80
C LYS A 84 4.12 -10.54 -13.87
N GLU A 85 4.24 -11.47 -12.92
CA GLU A 85 3.41 -12.68 -12.87
C GLU A 85 1.96 -12.34 -12.50
N ILE A 86 1.75 -11.39 -11.57
CA ILE A 86 0.41 -10.85 -11.26
C ILE A 86 -0.22 -10.26 -12.52
N LYS A 87 0.52 -9.43 -13.26
CA LYS A 87 0.05 -8.83 -14.51
C LYS A 87 -0.31 -9.89 -15.55
N THR A 88 0.58 -10.85 -15.80
CA THR A 88 0.36 -11.94 -16.76
C THR A 88 -0.83 -12.81 -16.35
N GLY A 89 -0.98 -13.12 -15.07
CA GLY A 89 -2.10 -13.90 -14.54
C GLY A 89 -3.44 -13.19 -14.76
N LEU A 90 -3.53 -11.90 -14.45
CA LEU A 90 -4.76 -11.14 -14.64
C LEU A 90 -5.11 -11.00 -16.13
N HIS A 91 -4.12 -10.70 -16.97
CA HIS A 91 -4.31 -10.57 -18.41
C HIS A 91 -4.78 -11.88 -19.06
N LYS A 92 -4.27 -13.04 -18.62
CA LYS A 92 -4.70 -14.35 -19.14
C LYS A 92 -6.17 -14.68 -18.84
N VAL A 93 -6.71 -14.18 -17.73
CA VAL A 93 -8.08 -14.51 -17.29
C VAL A 93 -9.10 -13.51 -17.82
N PHE A 94 -8.73 -12.23 -17.86
CA PHE A 94 -9.67 -11.16 -18.16
C PHE A 94 -9.38 -10.41 -19.47
N GLU A 95 -8.21 -10.64 -20.10
CA GLU A 95 -7.76 -9.91 -21.30
C GLU A 95 -7.71 -8.38 -21.11
N LEU A 96 -7.38 -7.95 -19.87
CA LEU A 96 -7.38 -6.53 -19.50
C LEU A 96 -5.98 -5.97 -19.31
N ASN A 97 -5.84 -4.70 -19.72
CA ASN A 97 -4.62 -3.92 -19.53
C ASN A 97 -4.81 -2.94 -18.38
N VAL A 98 -4.25 -3.29 -17.22
CA VAL A 98 -4.25 -2.43 -16.03
C VAL A 98 -2.88 -1.75 -15.89
N SER A 99 -2.87 -0.51 -15.40
CA SER A 99 -1.64 0.21 -15.09
C SER A 99 -0.75 -0.58 -14.12
N THR A 100 0.55 -0.63 -14.42
CA THR A 100 1.57 -1.30 -13.59
C THR A 100 1.55 -0.82 -12.13
N THR A 101 1.17 0.44 -11.91
CA THR A 101 1.10 1.04 -10.56
C THR A 101 0.05 0.36 -9.69
N LYS A 102 -1.12 0.00 -10.24
CA LYS A 102 -2.20 -0.68 -9.49
C LYS A 102 -1.74 -2.05 -8.98
N TYR A 103 -1.02 -2.82 -9.80
CA TYR A 103 -0.45 -4.10 -9.37
C TYR A 103 0.61 -3.97 -8.27
N LYS A 104 1.44 -2.91 -8.32
CA LYS A 104 2.43 -2.62 -7.27
C LYS A 104 1.75 -2.28 -5.94
N ILE A 105 0.69 -1.46 -5.98
CA ILE A 105 -0.11 -1.10 -4.80
C ILE A 105 -0.77 -2.34 -4.22
N ALA A 106 -1.49 -3.13 -5.04
CA ALA A 106 -2.14 -4.36 -4.61
C ALA A 106 -1.16 -5.35 -3.97
N LYS A 107 -0.01 -5.61 -4.62
CA LYS A 107 1.04 -6.46 -4.04
C LYS A 107 1.52 -5.94 -2.68
N LYS A 108 1.76 -4.63 -2.56
CA LYS A 108 2.20 -4.03 -1.30
C LYS A 108 1.17 -4.23 -0.20
N GLU A 109 -0.10 -3.99 -0.49
CA GLU A 109 -1.22 -4.15 0.45
C GLU A 109 -1.38 -5.60 0.91
N ILE A 110 -1.31 -6.57 -0.01
CA ILE A 110 -1.33 -8.00 0.34
C ILE A 110 -0.17 -8.33 1.30
N LEU A 111 1.06 -7.91 0.95
CA LEU A 111 2.23 -8.18 1.79
C LEU A 111 2.13 -7.53 3.17
N GLU A 112 1.55 -6.33 3.26
CA GLU A 112 1.30 -5.65 4.54
C GLU A 112 0.24 -6.36 5.37
N THR A 113 -0.79 -6.90 4.73
CA THR A 113 -1.80 -7.72 5.41
C THR A 113 -1.20 -9.00 5.97
N ILE A 114 -0.29 -9.65 5.23
CA ILE A 114 0.34 -10.92 5.65
C ILE A 114 1.37 -10.72 6.76
N SER A 115 2.28 -9.76 6.59
CA SER A 115 3.35 -9.50 7.57
C SER A 115 2.86 -8.75 8.81
N GLY A 116 1.60 -8.30 8.82
CA GLY A 116 1.11 -7.30 9.76
C GLY A 116 1.66 -5.91 9.45
N SER A 117 0.97 -4.87 9.88
CA SER A 117 1.50 -3.53 9.73
C SER A 117 2.61 -3.26 10.75
N PHE A 118 3.57 -2.41 10.38
CA PHE A 118 4.60 -1.95 11.31
C PHE A 118 3.98 -1.23 12.53
N VAL A 119 2.84 -0.58 12.32
CA VAL A 119 2.04 0.08 13.35
C VAL A 119 1.52 -0.94 14.37
N ASP A 120 1.00 -2.08 13.89
CA ASP A 120 0.50 -3.17 14.75
C ASP A 120 1.62 -3.83 15.56
N SER A 121 2.83 -3.89 15.01
CA SER A 121 3.99 -4.42 15.74
C SER A 121 4.42 -3.47 16.86
N CYS A 122 4.40 -2.16 16.61
CA CYS A 122 4.74 -1.15 17.62
C CYS A 122 3.71 -1.09 18.75
N SER A 123 2.42 -1.33 18.47
CA SER A 123 1.38 -1.34 19.50
C SER A 123 1.54 -2.52 20.46
N LYS A 124 2.05 -3.67 19.98
CA LYS A 124 2.33 -4.87 20.78
C LYS A 124 3.52 -4.73 21.74
N LEU A 125 4.44 -3.79 21.50
CA LEU A 125 5.62 -3.60 22.37
C LEU A 125 5.26 -3.31 23.83
N LYS A 126 4.11 -2.68 24.09
CA LYS A 126 3.62 -2.49 25.46
C LYS A 126 3.22 -3.79 26.13
N GLY A 127 2.53 -4.67 25.41
CA GLY A 127 2.18 -5.99 25.94
C GLY A 127 3.43 -6.83 26.21
N TYR A 128 4.43 -6.72 25.32
CA TYR A 128 5.70 -7.39 25.50
C TYR A 128 6.50 -6.88 26.72
N ASP A 129 6.50 -5.58 26.98
CA ASP A 129 7.08 -5.00 28.22
C ASP A 129 6.43 -5.60 29.47
N THR A 130 5.09 -5.64 29.50
CA THR A 130 4.34 -6.21 30.63
C THR A 130 4.69 -7.68 30.85
N GLU A 131 4.72 -8.47 29.79
CA GLU A 131 5.01 -9.91 29.88
C GLU A 131 6.46 -10.15 30.36
N LEU A 132 7.43 -9.43 29.79
CA LEU A 132 8.83 -9.56 30.19
C LEU A 132 9.05 -9.25 31.67
N ARG A 133 8.41 -8.19 32.18
CA ARG A 133 8.46 -7.83 33.61
C ARG A 133 7.78 -8.87 34.49
N SER A 134 6.73 -9.53 33.99
CA SER A 134 6.03 -10.59 34.73
C SER A 134 6.86 -11.87 34.82
N CYS A 135 7.50 -12.28 33.73
CA CYS A 135 8.31 -13.50 33.71
C CYS A 135 9.64 -13.34 34.46
N ASN A 136 10.26 -12.17 34.36
CA ASN A 136 11.57 -11.89 34.94
C ASN A 136 11.56 -10.47 35.54
N PRO A 137 11.17 -10.33 36.82
CA PRO A 137 11.10 -9.03 37.48
C PRO A 137 12.46 -8.33 37.58
N GLU A 138 13.54 -9.10 37.43
CA GLU A 138 14.92 -8.61 37.39
C GLU A 138 15.35 -8.06 36.04
N PHE A 139 14.47 -7.89 35.04
CA PHE A 139 14.84 -7.17 33.84
C PHE A 139 14.76 -5.64 34.02
N ASP A 140 15.82 -4.95 33.61
CA ASP A 140 15.81 -3.51 33.38
C ASP A 140 15.40 -3.24 31.93
N ILE A 141 14.16 -2.79 31.74
CA ILE A 141 13.54 -2.58 30.42
C ILE A 141 13.16 -1.12 30.28
N VAL A 142 13.57 -0.51 29.18
CA VAL A 142 13.19 0.86 28.80
C VAL A 142 12.69 0.86 27.36
N ILE A 143 11.39 1.06 27.17
CA ILE A 143 10.77 1.20 25.85
C ILE A 143 10.25 2.63 25.68
N ASN A 144 10.79 3.35 24.71
CA ASN A 144 10.33 4.69 24.35
C ASN A 144 9.64 4.64 22.99
N LEU A 145 8.39 5.09 22.99
CA LEU A 145 7.63 5.40 21.78
C LEU A 145 7.58 6.93 21.64
N SER A 146 7.53 7.44 20.42
CA SER A 146 7.43 8.88 20.16
C SER A 146 6.21 9.48 20.89
N LYS A 147 6.39 10.66 21.47
CA LYS A 147 5.29 11.45 22.03
C LYS A 147 4.44 11.96 20.86
N LYS A 148 3.11 11.86 20.95
CA LYS A 148 2.18 12.39 19.94
C LYS A 148 2.43 13.89 19.76
N THR A 149 2.95 14.29 18.61
CA THR A 149 2.88 15.69 18.15
C THR A 149 1.68 15.79 17.22
N LEU A 150 0.59 16.35 17.77
CA LEU A 150 -0.63 16.70 17.06
C LEU A 150 -1.44 15.51 16.50
N SER A 151 -2.76 15.72 16.44
CA SER A 151 -3.79 14.71 16.16
C SER A 151 -3.46 13.82 14.95
N ASN A 152 -3.65 12.50 15.12
CA ASN A 152 -3.52 11.42 14.12
C ASN A 152 -2.15 10.80 13.80
N GLU A 153 -1.07 11.12 14.51
CA GLU A 153 0.19 10.40 14.30
C GLU A 153 0.23 9.05 15.05
N ASN A 154 0.45 7.97 14.29
CA ASN A 154 0.71 6.63 14.82
C ASN A 154 1.94 6.65 15.75
N LYS A 155 1.84 6.03 16.93
CA LYS A 155 2.97 5.88 17.87
C LYS A 155 4.14 5.23 17.14
N ARG A 156 5.26 5.94 17.00
CA ARG A 156 6.44 5.44 16.32
C ARG A 156 7.43 4.91 17.35
N PHE A 157 8.05 3.77 17.07
CA PHE A 157 9.16 3.27 17.87
C PHE A 157 10.33 4.27 17.87
N PHE A 158 10.87 4.59 19.05
CA PHE A 158 12.04 5.47 19.19
C PHE A 158 13.28 4.71 19.63
N ARG A 159 13.22 4.03 20.78
CA ARG A 159 14.31 3.15 21.28
C ARG A 159 13.77 2.11 22.25
N MET A 160 14.48 0.99 22.34
CA MET A 160 14.28 -0.04 23.35
C MET A 160 15.63 -0.44 23.93
N TYR A 161 15.65 -0.66 25.24
CA TYR A 161 16.77 -1.22 25.99
C TYR A 161 16.21 -2.34 26.88
N ILE A 162 16.91 -3.46 26.93
CA ILE A 162 16.60 -4.62 27.77
C ILE A 162 17.94 -5.10 28.32
N CYS A 163 18.03 -5.30 29.63
CA CYS A 163 19.21 -5.86 30.27
C CYS A 163 18.82 -6.63 31.54
N PHE A 164 19.50 -7.74 31.82
CA PHE A 164 19.36 -8.44 33.10
C PHE A 164 19.94 -7.58 34.23
N LYS A 165 19.22 -7.47 35.36
CA LYS A 165 19.71 -6.71 36.52
C LYS A 165 21.01 -7.29 37.06
N SER A 166 21.16 -8.61 37.06
CA SER A 166 22.38 -9.30 37.45
C SER A 166 23.58 -8.84 36.62
N ILE A 167 23.44 -8.76 35.30
CA ILE A 167 24.47 -8.25 34.39
C ILE A 167 24.80 -6.79 34.72
N GLN A 168 23.77 -5.94 34.87
CA GLN A 168 23.97 -4.53 35.25
C GLN A 168 24.71 -4.36 36.59
N LEU A 169 24.41 -5.22 37.57
CA LEU A 169 25.05 -5.21 38.89
C LEU A 169 26.47 -5.75 38.83
N GLY A 170 26.71 -6.84 38.10
CA GLY A 170 28.05 -7.39 37.87
C GLY A 170 28.99 -6.36 37.26
N PHE A 171 28.52 -5.64 36.22
CA PHE A 171 29.27 -4.53 35.63
C PHE A 171 29.62 -3.41 36.60
N LYS A 172 28.74 -3.12 37.56
CA LYS A 172 28.98 -2.06 38.57
C LYS A 172 29.88 -2.52 39.70
N ALA A 173 29.86 -3.82 40.03
CA ALA A 173 30.56 -4.40 41.15
C ALA A 173 32.01 -4.80 40.81
N GLU A 174 32.31 -5.20 39.57
CA GLU A 174 33.64 -5.68 39.17
C GLU A 174 34.53 -4.60 38.51
N LEU A 175 35.83 -4.66 38.80
CA LEU A 175 36.86 -3.79 38.24
C LEU A 175 37.34 -4.32 36.87
N ARG A 176 36.69 -3.85 35.80
CA ARG A 176 37.09 -3.91 34.36
C ARG A 176 36.76 -5.20 33.57
N PRO A 177 35.48 -5.49 33.31
CA PRO A 177 35.12 -6.29 32.15
C PRO A 177 35.40 -5.50 30.86
N PHE A 178 36.06 -6.11 29.88
CA PHE A 178 36.21 -5.51 28.55
C PHE A 178 34.83 -5.46 27.88
N ILE A 179 34.27 -4.26 27.75
CA ILE A 179 32.97 -4.07 27.09
C ILE A 179 33.20 -3.77 25.61
N ARG A 180 32.64 -4.62 24.74
CA ARG A 180 32.58 -4.37 23.30
C ARG A 180 31.16 -4.02 22.90
N LEU A 181 30.97 -2.80 22.41
CA LEU A 181 29.71 -2.36 21.81
C LEU A 181 29.73 -2.64 20.31
N GLY A 182 28.89 -3.58 19.87
CA GLY A 182 28.60 -3.83 18.47
C GLY A 182 27.36 -3.06 18.03
N SER A 183 27.37 -2.57 16.79
CA SER A 183 26.17 -1.97 16.20
C SER A 183 25.94 -2.49 14.79
N THR A 184 24.68 -2.69 14.42
CA THR A 184 24.30 -3.02 13.05
C THR A 184 23.05 -2.26 12.63
N PHE A 185 22.99 -1.85 11.36
CA PHE A 185 21.83 -1.18 10.81
C PHE A 185 20.77 -2.19 10.38
N LEU A 186 19.53 -1.96 10.79
CA LEU A 186 18.39 -2.74 10.32
C LEU A 186 18.14 -2.46 8.84
N LYS A 187 18.08 -3.54 8.05
CA LYS A 187 17.69 -3.50 6.64
C LYS A 187 16.23 -3.95 6.54
N GLY A 188 15.37 -3.13 5.94
CA GLY A 188 13.95 -3.47 5.74
C GLY A 188 13.04 -2.25 5.81
N LYS A 189 11.74 -2.51 6.05
CA LYS A 189 10.73 -1.44 6.22
C LYS A 189 11.01 -0.58 7.45
N ALA A 190 11.47 -1.21 8.52
CA ALA A 190 11.93 -0.53 9.72
C ALA A 190 13.41 -0.15 9.54
N LYS A 191 13.68 1.15 9.54
CA LYS A 191 15.05 1.67 9.59
C LYS A 191 15.43 1.92 11.05
N GLY A 192 16.66 1.60 11.40
CA GLY A 192 17.17 1.80 12.76
C GLY A 192 18.52 1.14 12.95
N GLN A 193 19.00 1.16 14.18
CA GLN A 193 20.24 0.53 14.60
C GLN A 193 19.93 -0.39 15.78
N VAL A 194 20.50 -1.59 15.75
CA VAL A 194 20.54 -2.50 16.89
C VAL A 194 21.92 -2.39 17.49
N LEU A 195 21.96 -2.15 18.80
CA LEU A 195 23.16 -2.12 19.60
C LEU A 195 23.18 -3.40 20.43
N ILE A 196 24.31 -4.11 20.40
CA ILE A 196 24.55 -5.30 21.20
C ILE A 196 25.80 -5.01 22.03
N VAL A 197 25.68 -5.21 23.34
CA VAL A 197 26.81 -5.13 24.26
C VAL A 197 27.27 -6.56 24.50
N VAL A 198 28.56 -6.83 24.31
CA VAL A 198 29.19 -8.09 24.69
C VAL A 198 30.24 -7.77 25.73
N ASP A 199 30.27 -8.51 26.82
CA ASP A 199 31.35 -8.46 27.79
C ASP A 199 32.15 -9.74 27.84
N GLN A 200 33.36 -9.62 28.37
CA GLN A 200 34.25 -10.73 28.66
C GLN A 200 34.43 -10.82 30.17
N ASP A 201 34.12 -11.98 30.73
CA ASP A 201 34.32 -12.26 32.14
C ASP A 201 35.80 -12.57 32.48
N ASN A 202 36.09 -12.74 33.77
CA ASN A 202 37.44 -13.06 34.26
C ASN A 202 37.93 -14.46 33.84
N MET A 203 37.04 -15.31 33.30
CA MET A 203 37.35 -16.64 32.76
C MET A 203 37.57 -16.62 31.24
N ASN A 204 37.56 -15.45 30.61
CA ASN A 204 37.63 -15.25 29.16
C ASN A 204 36.41 -15.79 28.38
N CYS A 205 35.25 -15.91 29.02
CA CYS A 205 33.99 -16.20 28.36
C CYS A 205 33.29 -14.91 27.94
N PHE A 206 32.68 -14.92 26.75
CA PHE A 206 31.88 -13.80 26.26
C PHE A 206 30.40 -13.97 26.58
N THR A 207 29.79 -12.97 27.21
CA THR A 207 28.36 -12.92 27.53
C THR A 207 27.64 -11.83 26.74
N LEU A 208 26.38 -12.11 26.35
CA LEU A 208 25.50 -11.27 25.54
C LEU A 208 24.36 -10.67 26.38
#